data_AF-A0A2S1LFI5-F1
#
_entry.id   AF-A0A2S1LFI5-F1
#
_cell.length_a   1.000
_cell.length_b   1.000
_cell.length_c   1.000
_cell.angle_alpha   90.00
_cell.angle_beta   90.00
_cell.angle_gamma   90.00
#
_symmetry.space_group_name_H-M   'P 1'
#
loop_
_entity.id
_entity.type
_entity.pdbx_description
1 polymer ?
#
loop_
_entity_poly.entity_id
_entity_poly.type
_entity_poly.pdbx_seq_one_letter_code
_entity_poly.pdbx_strand_id
1 'polypeptide(L)'
;MNIIKRFSLLCLLFLTQISFSQVTDQLMLYRKDFQNISGKNTVSITSYEKNGSHFVFAGGTGNVDVFSLDKDGKLTPVSNHELYMKKGPARGMVADKINGTDYLFVANKYGNVIETFKIHDTGSLERVALVEDTDKTHLGTAITLQVIHMKKASYLFIGGLEETPGLSSFKIHDDGKLTSVQSTKDDDKIHTDGIIGMFTHNIGGKTFLYTSGFQDNGVSSFRIFENGTFKNVNNIDDNDTDRYLTGAYPVTGVTLGKNNYVIVGHRHHKYYENNGFIKRPNFVYHGDGVSVFKINSKGALLPHFVLKDDENTKLKGQTRIEIVSTTNKEAILAVGTRDDASIQLCKLDENGILTPLNYLEMGFSIYYGLRSHKIGNDNFLIAGSNRFDMGKIASYKVSPKINREGKLLRHMVNLKYKDNATAQQVNEAVKAFLNLKNEIPEIATIEWGVNDSTEGHSKGLTHCFTITFNNEHAREIYLFHEAHLKMVNKIGPIIDDVLVLDYWTK
;
A
#
# COMPACT_ATOMS: atom_id res chain seq x y z
N MET A 1 -36.69 -19.71 37.99
CA MET A 1 -36.65 -19.76 36.51
C MET A 1 -36.03 -18.51 35.84
N ASN A 2 -36.00 -17.33 36.50
CA ASN A 2 -35.39 -16.12 35.92
C ASN A 2 -33.86 -15.98 36.08
N ILE A 3 -33.24 -16.69 37.03
CA ILE A 3 -31.78 -16.64 37.26
C ILE A 3 -31.03 -17.44 36.17
N ILE A 4 -31.55 -18.60 35.79
CA ILE A 4 -30.95 -19.48 34.77
C ILE A 4 -30.97 -18.80 33.38
N LYS A 5 -32.07 -18.10 33.03
CA LYS A 5 -32.15 -17.34 31.77
C LYS A 5 -31.18 -16.16 31.69
N ARG A 6 -30.90 -15.48 32.82
CA ARG A 6 -29.89 -14.41 32.86
C ARG A 6 -28.46 -14.95 32.74
N PHE A 7 -28.18 -16.11 33.35
CA PHE A 7 -26.88 -16.77 33.23
C PHE A 7 -26.61 -17.27 31.81
N SER A 8 -27.60 -17.89 31.15
CA SER A 8 -27.48 -18.32 29.75
C SER A 8 -27.28 -17.15 28.78
N LEU A 9 -27.91 -16.00 29.03
CA LEU A 9 -27.72 -14.80 28.20
C LEU A 9 -26.33 -14.18 28.39
N LEU A 10 -25.82 -14.13 29.62
CA LEU A 10 -24.44 -13.69 29.90
C LEU A 10 -23.41 -14.65 29.27
N CYS A 11 -23.60 -15.97 29.38
CA CYS A 11 -22.69 -16.94 28.76
C CYS A 11 -22.69 -16.84 27.23
N LEU A 12 -23.84 -16.61 26.58
CA LEU A 12 -23.90 -16.36 25.14
C LEU A 12 -23.16 -15.09 24.74
N LEU A 13 -23.32 -14.00 25.51
CA LEU A 13 -22.61 -12.73 25.28
C LEU A 13 -21.09 -12.89 25.44
N PHE A 14 -20.63 -13.63 26.45
CA PHE A 14 -19.20 -13.94 26.61
C PHE A 14 -18.66 -14.84 25.50
N LEU A 15 -19.40 -15.87 25.08
CA LEU A 15 -19.02 -16.74 23.97
C LEU A 15 -18.90 -15.95 22.65
N THR A 16 -19.87 -15.08 22.35
CA THR A 16 -19.80 -14.23 21.15
C THR A 16 -18.62 -13.26 21.18
N GLN A 17 -18.33 -12.62 22.33
CA GLN A 17 -17.17 -11.73 22.47
C GLN A 17 -15.83 -12.47 22.34
N ILE A 18 -15.72 -13.68 22.90
CA ILE A 18 -14.52 -14.52 22.75
C ILE A 18 -14.35 -14.96 21.29
N SER A 19 -15.43 -15.36 20.61
CA SER A 19 -15.38 -15.72 19.20
C SER A 19 -15.00 -14.55 18.30
N PHE A 20 -15.53 -13.33 18.55
CA PHE A 20 -15.14 -12.14 17.77
C PHE A 20 -13.68 -11.74 18.00
N SER A 21 -13.18 -11.82 19.24
CA SER A 21 -11.78 -11.54 19.57
C SER A 21 -10.82 -12.55 18.93
N GLN A 22 -11.19 -13.83 18.87
CA GLN A 22 -10.37 -14.85 18.18
C GLN A 22 -10.34 -14.68 16.66
N VAL A 23 -11.41 -14.12 16.08
CA VAL A 23 -11.52 -13.88 14.64
C VAL A 23 -10.65 -12.69 14.18
N THR A 24 -10.49 -11.64 15.00
CA THR A 24 -9.58 -10.52 14.68
C THR A 24 -8.10 -10.91 14.81
N ASP A 25 -7.79 -11.94 15.60
CA ASP A 25 -6.43 -12.44 15.83
C ASP A 25 -5.90 -13.34 14.70
N GLN A 26 -6.74 -13.71 13.72
CA GLN A 26 -6.33 -14.54 12.59
C GLN A 26 -6.80 -13.95 11.27
N LEU A 27 -6.49 -12.68 10.98
CA LEU A 27 -6.76 -12.10 9.66
C LEU A 27 -5.70 -12.51 8.63
N MET A 28 -6.12 -12.64 7.37
CA MET A 28 -5.29 -12.97 6.21
C MET A 28 -5.73 -12.15 4.98
N LEU A 29 -4.85 -12.03 3.99
CA LEU A 29 -5.15 -11.39 2.71
C LEU A 29 -5.57 -12.42 1.66
N TYR A 30 -6.62 -12.12 0.90
CA TYR A 30 -7.08 -12.93 -0.22
C TYR A 30 -7.21 -12.08 -1.47
N ARG A 31 -6.37 -12.37 -2.48
CA ARG A 31 -6.42 -11.69 -3.78
C ARG A 31 -7.82 -11.82 -4.39
N LYS A 32 -8.36 -10.70 -4.85
CA LYS A 32 -9.70 -10.60 -5.47
C LYS A 32 -9.61 -10.36 -6.96
N ASP A 33 -8.68 -9.50 -7.37
CA ASP A 33 -8.43 -9.21 -8.78
C ASP A 33 -7.01 -8.68 -8.98
N PHE A 34 -6.56 -8.66 -10.23
CA PHE A 34 -5.36 -7.95 -10.65
C PHE A 34 -5.49 -7.46 -12.09
N GLN A 35 -4.94 -6.28 -12.37
CA GLN A 35 -5.03 -5.63 -13.67
C GLN A 35 -3.66 -5.15 -14.14
N ASN A 36 -3.54 -4.92 -15.45
CA ASN A 36 -2.42 -4.16 -15.99
C ASN A 36 -2.57 -2.68 -15.63
N ILE A 37 -1.44 -2.00 -15.46
CA ILE A 37 -1.38 -0.53 -15.47
C ILE A 37 -0.80 -0.07 -16.81
N SER A 38 -1.01 1.20 -17.16
CA SER A 38 -0.43 1.81 -18.37
C SER A 38 1.06 2.10 -18.22
N GLY A 39 1.51 2.37 -16.99
CA GLY A 39 2.89 2.67 -16.66
C GLY A 39 3.78 1.42 -16.58
N LYS A 40 5.09 1.63 -16.43
CA LYS A 40 6.06 0.52 -16.25
C LYS A 40 6.08 -0.02 -14.82
N ASN A 41 5.72 0.81 -13.85
CA ASN A 41 5.69 0.47 -12.44
C ASN A 41 4.62 1.29 -11.72
N THR A 42 4.20 0.84 -10.54
CA THR A 42 3.45 1.65 -9.59
C THR A 42 4.40 2.20 -8.53
N VAL A 43 4.33 3.50 -8.32
CA VAL A 43 5.04 4.20 -7.24
C VAL A 43 4.08 4.47 -6.10
N SER A 44 2.89 4.98 -6.38
CA SER A 44 1.91 5.43 -5.39
C SER A 44 0.50 4.98 -5.73
N ILE A 45 -0.32 4.75 -4.70
CA ILE A 45 -1.75 4.48 -4.84
C ILE A 45 -2.50 5.32 -3.81
N THR A 46 -3.59 5.94 -4.23
CA THR A 46 -4.63 6.43 -3.31
C THR A 46 -6.01 5.98 -3.78
N SER A 47 -7.01 6.14 -2.93
CA SER A 47 -8.38 5.72 -3.23
C SER A 47 -9.37 6.73 -2.68
N TYR A 48 -10.53 6.82 -3.30
CA TYR A 48 -11.55 7.80 -2.98
C TYR A 48 -12.96 7.27 -3.23
N GLU A 49 -13.88 7.55 -2.32
CA GLU A 49 -15.31 7.27 -2.52
C GLU A 49 -16.01 8.55 -2.94
N LYS A 50 -16.75 8.50 -4.05
CA LYS A 50 -17.56 9.60 -4.55
C LYS A 50 -18.95 9.08 -4.91
N ASN A 51 -19.98 9.61 -4.27
CA ASN A 51 -21.39 9.27 -4.53
C ASN A 51 -21.65 7.74 -4.49
N GLY A 52 -21.04 7.02 -3.55
CA GLY A 52 -21.15 5.56 -3.40
C GLY A 52 -20.35 4.74 -4.43
N SER A 53 -19.65 5.38 -5.36
CA SER A 53 -18.68 4.74 -6.25
C SER A 53 -17.28 4.83 -5.66
N HIS A 54 -16.50 3.76 -5.81
CA HIS A 54 -15.17 3.66 -5.23
C HIS A 54 -14.11 3.67 -6.33
N PHE A 55 -13.16 4.59 -6.23
CA PHE A 55 -12.10 4.78 -7.22
C PHE A 55 -10.72 4.55 -6.62
N VAL A 56 -9.84 4.01 -7.44
CA VAL A 56 -8.42 3.78 -7.15
C VAL A 56 -7.62 4.57 -8.18
N PHE A 57 -6.70 5.39 -7.69
CA PHE A 57 -5.75 6.13 -8.51
C PHE A 57 -4.37 5.51 -8.32
N ALA A 58 -3.77 5.03 -9.41
CA ALA A 58 -2.45 4.42 -9.40
C ALA A 58 -1.48 5.28 -10.20
N GLY A 59 -0.46 5.79 -9.51
CA GLY A 59 0.58 6.64 -10.06
C GLY A 59 1.92 5.91 -10.16
N GLY A 60 2.66 6.15 -11.23
CA GLY A 60 3.96 5.58 -11.46
C GLY A 60 4.69 6.30 -12.58
N THR A 61 5.64 5.65 -13.23
CA THR A 61 6.26 6.23 -14.43
C THR A 61 5.21 6.43 -15.52
N GLY A 62 5.13 7.64 -16.06
CA GLY A 62 4.13 8.03 -17.04
C GLY A 62 2.87 8.62 -16.41
N ASN A 63 1.75 7.95 -16.61
CA ASN A 63 0.40 8.49 -16.38
C ASN A 63 -0.17 8.05 -15.01
N VAL A 64 -1.29 8.65 -14.63
CA VAL A 64 -2.13 8.20 -13.51
C VAL A 64 -3.27 7.34 -14.07
N ASP A 65 -3.28 6.07 -13.71
CA ASP A 65 -4.37 5.15 -14.04
C ASP A 65 -5.51 5.27 -13.02
N VAL A 66 -6.74 5.24 -13.52
CA VAL A 66 -7.97 5.24 -12.71
C VAL A 66 -8.67 3.91 -12.88
N PHE A 67 -8.99 3.27 -11.76
CA PHE A 67 -9.83 2.07 -11.71
C PHE A 67 -11.05 2.32 -10.83
N SER A 68 -12.19 1.74 -11.17
CA SER A 68 -13.26 1.53 -10.19
C SER A 68 -13.00 0.24 -9.41
N LEU A 69 -13.34 0.25 -8.12
CA LEU A 69 -13.30 -0.92 -7.25
C LEU A 69 -14.73 -1.29 -6.84
N ASP A 70 -15.17 -2.51 -7.13
CA ASP A 70 -16.50 -2.96 -6.70
C ASP A 70 -16.49 -3.67 -5.33
N LYS A 71 -17.68 -4.00 -4.82
CA LYS A 71 -17.89 -4.68 -3.53
C LYS A 71 -17.25 -6.08 -3.45
N ASP A 72 -16.94 -6.70 -4.58
CA ASP A 72 -16.31 -8.01 -4.66
C ASP A 72 -14.78 -7.87 -4.82
N GLY A 73 -14.28 -6.63 -4.82
CA GLY A 73 -12.88 -6.29 -4.94
C GLY A 73 -12.37 -6.29 -6.38
N LYS A 74 -13.24 -6.30 -7.39
CA LYS A 74 -12.82 -6.27 -8.80
C LYS A 74 -12.37 -4.88 -9.20
N LEU A 75 -11.24 -4.80 -9.90
CA LEU A 75 -10.69 -3.57 -10.45
C LEU A 75 -11.10 -3.46 -11.91
N THR A 76 -11.78 -2.37 -12.29
CA THR A 76 -12.14 -2.12 -13.70
C THR A 76 -11.47 -0.83 -14.16
N PRO A 77 -10.66 -0.83 -15.23
CA PRO A 77 -10.07 0.40 -15.77
C PRO A 77 -11.15 1.40 -16.17
N VAL A 78 -10.95 2.67 -15.82
CA VAL A 78 -11.89 3.78 -16.09
C VAL A 78 -11.27 4.77 -17.06
N SER A 79 -10.10 5.31 -16.70
CA SER A 79 -9.42 6.33 -17.49
C SER A 79 -7.93 6.36 -17.17
N ASN A 80 -7.18 7.13 -17.96
CA ASN A 80 -5.75 7.30 -17.82
C ASN A 80 -5.39 8.75 -18.10
N HIS A 81 -4.56 9.36 -17.26
CA HIS A 81 -4.31 10.80 -17.30
C HIS A 81 -2.83 11.11 -17.35
N GLU A 82 -2.42 11.86 -18.38
CA GLU A 82 -1.04 12.32 -18.53
C GLU A 82 -0.68 13.33 -17.43
N LEU A 83 0.49 13.15 -16.84
CA LEU A 83 1.11 14.14 -15.98
C LEU A 83 1.82 15.23 -16.79
N TYR A 84 2.06 16.38 -16.18
CA TYR A 84 2.91 17.43 -16.72
C TYR A 84 4.29 16.87 -17.14
N MET A 85 4.79 17.32 -18.30
CA MET A 85 5.97 16.77 -18.98
C MET A 85 5.92 15.29 -19.39
N LYS A 86 4.78 14.60 -19.24
CA LYS A 86 4.52 13.23 -19.74
C LYS A 86 5.51 12.15 -19.28
N LYS A 87 6.14 12.33 -18.12
CA LYS A 87 7.17 11.41 -17.61
C LYS A 87 6.85 10.86 -16.21
N GLY A 88 6.29 11.67 -15.32
CA GLY A 88 6.14 11.28 -13.92
C GLY A 88 7.48 10.90 -13.27
N PRO A 89 7.51 10.22 -12.12
CA PRO A 89 6.37 9.55 -11.52
C PRO A 89 5.46 10.45 -10.69
N ALA A 90 4.17 10.09 -10.63
CA ALA A 90 3.27 10.51 -9.55
C ALA A 90 3.75 9.87 -8.24
N ARG A 91 4.41 10.66 -7.39
CA ARG A 91 5.09 10.16 -6.19
C ARG A 91 4.23 10.33 -4.94
N GLY A 92 3.81 11.56 -4.65
CA GLY A 92 2.82 11.84 -3.60
C GLY A 92 1.43 11.96 -4.21
N MET A 93 0.43 11.31 -3.63
CA MET A 93 -0.97 11.47 -4.06
C MET A 93 -1.93 11.47 -2.87
N VAL A 94 -2.86 12.42 -2.86
CA VAL A 94 -3.94 12.49 -1.86
C VAL A 94 -5.22 12.97 -2.53
N ALA A 95 -6.33 12.28 -2.28
CA ALA A 95 -7.65 12.65 -2.75
C ALA A 95 -8.49 13.12 -1.57
N ASP A 96 -9.15 14.28 -1.70
CA ASP A 96 -9.95 14.88 -0.63
C ASP A 96 -11.04 15.80 -1.19
N LYS A 97 -12.07 16.08 -0.37
CA LYS A 97 -13.17 16.98 -0.70
C LYS A 97 -12.90 18.37 -0.14
N ILE A 98 -12.83 19.37 -1.01
CA ILE A 98 -12.59 20.77 -0.66
C ILE A 98 -13.83 21.58 -1.01
N ASN A 99 -14.52 22.11 0.00
CA ASN A 99 -15.69 22.98 -0.15
C ASN A 99 -16.75 22.49 -1.17
N GLY A 100 -16.98 21.17 -1.22
CA GLY A 100 -17.95 20.55 -2.11
C GLY A 100 -17.38 19.95 -3.39
N THR A 101 -16.14 20.26 -3.76
CA THR A 101 -15.47 19.71 -4.94
C THR A 101 -14.44 18.66 -4.52
N ASP A 102 -14.45 17.52 -5.22
CA ASP A 102 -13.52 16.42 -4.94
C ASP A 102 -12.27 16.56 -5.82
N TYR A 103 -11.09 16.55 -5.20
CA TYR A 103 -9.81 16.77 -5.86
C TYR A 103 -8.84 15.62 -5.60
N LEU A 104 -7.99 15.34 -6.58
CA LEU A 104 -6.77 14.57 -6.45
C LEU A 104 -5.58 15.52 -6.60
N PHE A 105 -4.75 15.62 -5.56
CA PHE A 105 -3.47 16.33 -5.60
C PHE A 105 -2.36 15.34 -5.89
N VAL A 106 -1.49 15.67 -6.84
CA VAL A 106 -0.39 14.81 -7.32
C VAL A 106 0.92 15.57 -7.28
N ALA A 107 1.90 15.04 -6.55
CA ALA A 107 3.29 15.48 -6.61
C ALA A 107 4.00 14.73 -7.74
N ASN A 108 4.25 15.44 -8.85
CA ASN A 108 4.93 14.93 -10.02
C ASN A 108 6.44 15.16 -9.88
N LYS A 109 7.18 14.09 -9.58
CA LYS A 109 8.62 14.16 -9.30
C LYS A 109 9.40 14.78 -10.46
N TYR A 110 9.14 14.37 -11.70
CA TYR A 110 9.94 14.83 -12.84
C TYR A 110 9.63 16.27 -13.23
N GLY A 111 8.35 16.67 -13.15
CA GLY A 111 7.97 18.05 -13.40
C GLY A 111 8.39 19.01 -12.29
N ASN A 112 8.73 18.50 -11.10
CA ASN A 112 8.87 19.26 -9.85
C ASN A 112 7.66 20.19 -9.60
N VAL A 113 6.46 19.64 -9.79
CA VAL A 113 5.19 20.36 -9.67
C VAL A 113 4.18 19.62 -8.81
N ILE A 114 3.22 20.37 -8.29
CA ILE A 114 1.97 19.86 -7.72
C ILE A 114 0.86 20.09 -8.73
N GLU A 115 0.29 19.00 -9.23
CA GLU A 115 -0.87 19.04 -10.13
C GLU A 115 -2.14 18.78 -9.33
N THR A 116 -3.16 19.60 -9.54
CA THR A 116 -4.48 19.41 -8.93
C THR A 116 -5.48 19.00 -10.00
N PHE A 117 -6.12 17.86 -9.79
CA PHE A 117 -7.13 17.31 -10.67
C PHE A 117 -8.48 17.31 -9.98
N LYS A 118 -9.52 17.80 -10.65
CA LYS A 118 -10.90 17.60 -10.25
C LYS A 118 -11.31 16.17 -10.56
N ILE A 119 -11.99 15.50 -9.62
CA ILE A 119 -12.51 14.14 -9.78
C ILE A 119 -13.99 14.22 -10.21
N HIS A 120 -14.28 13.76 -11.43
CA HIS A 120 -15.65 13.67 -11.95
C HIS A 120 -16.41 12.48 -11.36
N ASP A 121 -17.73 12.43 -11.54
CA ASP A 121 -18.58 11.33 -11.04
C ASP A 121 -18.22 9.96 -11.62
N THR A 122 -17.63 9.95 -12.82
CA THR A 122 -17.09 8.75 -13.48
C THR A 122 -15.76 8.28 -12.91
N GLY A 123 -15.11 9.08 -12.04
CA GLY A 123 -13.75 8.87 -11.57
C GLY A 123 -12.67 9.49 -12.46
N SER A 124 -13.02 9.93 -13.68
CA SER A 124 -12.05 10.60 -14.56
C SER A 124 -11.56 11.92 -13.97
N LEU A 125 -10.36 12.33 -14.38
CA LEU A 125 -9.64 13.48 -13.85
C LEU A 125 -9.55 14.64 -14.86
N GLU A 126 -9.76 15.87 -14.38
CA GLU A 126 -9.52 17.12 -15.12
C GLU A 126 -8.48 17.96 -14.38
N ARG A 127 -7.35 18.30 -15.01
CA ARG A 127 -6.35 19.17 -14.37
C ARG A 127 -6.87 20.60 -14.31
N VAL A 128 -7.04 21.13 -13.10
CA VAL A 128 -7.57 22.48 -12.85
C VAL A 128 -6.51 23.47 -12.34
N ALA A 129 -5.42 22.97 -11.76
CA ALA A 129 -4.32 23.80 -11.30
C ALA A 129 -2.98 23.06 -11.37
N LEU A 130 -1.90 23.84 -11.43
CA LEU A 130 -0.52 23.38 -11.41
C LEU A 130 0.31 24.42 -10.64
N VAL A 131 1.14 23.97 -9.71
CA VAL A 131 2.06 24.81 -8.94
C VAL A 131 3.47 24.26 -9.06
N GLU A 132 4.38 25.09 -9.55
CA GLU A 132 5.80 24.77 -9.66
C GLU A 132 6.53 25.04 -8.34
N ASP A 133 7.59 24.29 -8.08
CA ASP A 133 8.50 24.60 -6.99
C ASP A 133 9.31 25.87 -7.28
N THR A 134 9.71 26.55 -6.22
CA THR A 134 10.50 27.77 -6.20
C THR A 134 11.49 27.71 -5.04
N ASP A 135 12.54 28.51 -5.08
CA ASP A 135 13.52 28.61 -3.99
C ASP A 135 12.92 28.97 -2.62
N LYS A 136 11.70 29.52 -2.60
CA LYS A 136 10.98 29.91 -1.37
C LYS A 136 10.01 28.85 -0.86
N THR A 137 9.56 27.96 -1.73
CA THR A 137 8.57 26.93 -1.38
C THR A 137 9.23 25.67 -0.84
N HIS A 138 10.54 25.47 -1.06
CA HIS A 138 11.29 24.35 -0.50
C HIS A 138 10.59 22.99 -0.73
N LEU A 139 9.98 22.80 -1.91
CA LEU A 139 9.35 21.51 -2.22
C LEU A 139 10.42 20.47 -2.54
N GLY A 140 11.54 20.87 -3.14
CA GLY A 140 12.77 20.07 -3.21
C GLY A 140 12.49 18.64 -3.67
N THR A 141 11.86 18.50 -4.85
CA THR A 141 11.14 17.27 -5.25
C THR A 141 10.04 16.90 -4.27
N ALA A 142 8.81 17.35 -4.55
CA ALA A 142 7.65 16.97 -3.75
C ALA A 142 7.39 15.46 -3.81
N ILE A 143 7.23 14.82 -2.64
CA ILE A 143 7.07 13.37 -2.54
C ILE A 143 5.91 12.90 -1.66
N THR A 144 5.46 13.73 -0.72
CA THR A 144 4.42 13.38 0.26
C THR A 144 3.45 14.54 0.40
N LEU A 145 2.16 14.21 0.42
CA LEU A 145 1.06 15.17 0.49
C LEU A 145 0.11 14.79 1.62
N GLN A 146 -0.35 15.78 2.37
CA GLN A 146 -1.36 15.63 3.42
C GLN A 146 -2.34 16.80 3.36
N VAL A 147 -3.63 16.52 3.17
CA VAL A 147 -4.67 17.54 3.32
C VAL A 147 -5.03 17.69 4.79
N ILE A 148 -5.18 18.92 5.26
CA ILE A 148 -5.61 19.27 6.61
C ILE A 148 -6.78 20.25 6.53
N HIS A 149 -7.93 19.83 7.03
CA HIS A 149 -9.12 20.68 7.17
C HIS A 149 -9.06 21.46 8.48
N MET A 150 -9.02 22.79 8.38
CA MET A 150 -9.23 23.72 9.48
C MET A 150 -10.65 24.29 9.42
N LYS A 151 -11.07 25.06 10.43
CA LYS A 151 -12.49 25.46 10.54
C LYS A 151 -12.99 26.33 9.38
N LYS A 152 -12.09 27.10 8.77
CA LYS A 152 -12.42 28.08 7.72
C LYS A 152 -11.78 27.81 6.37
N ALA A 153 -10.85 26.87 6.30
CA ALA A 153 -10.05 26.62 5.10
C ALA A 153 -9.38 25.24 5.19
N SER A 154 -9.01 24.71 4.03
CA SER A 154 -8.23 23.48 3.91
C SER A 154 -6.83 23.83 3.41
N TYR A 155 -5.85 23.06 3.86
CA TYR A 155 -4.44 23.28 3.55
C TYR A 155 -3.80 22.00 3.05
N LEU A 156 -2.96 22.11 2.02
CA LEU A 156 -2.13 21.04 1.53
C LEU A 156 -0.73 21.17 2.13
N PHE A 157 -0.34 20.19 2.92
CA PHE A 157 1.01 20.06 3.45
C PHE A 157 1.83 19.18 2.50
N ILE A 158 3.05 19.63 2.22
CA ILE A 158 3.92 19.06 1.20
C ILE A 158 5.31 18.85 1.80
N GLY A 159 5.82 17.63 1.60
CA GLY A 159 7.15 17.23 2.02
C GLY A 159 8.10 17.03 0.85
N GLY A 160 9.29 17.60 0.97
CA GLY A 160 10.38 17.46 0.01
C GLY A 160 11.40 16.37 0.34
N LEU A 161 12.27 16.04 -0.61
CA LEU A 161 13.31 15.01 -0.47
C LEU A 161 14.72 15.44 -0.89
N GLU A 162 14.84 16.24 -1.92
CA GLU A 162 16.08 16.51 -2.63
C GLU A 162 16.34 18.03 -2.69
N GLU A 163 17.56 18.42 -3.06
CA GLU A 163 18.03 19.81 -3.25
C GLU A 163 17.83 20.77 -2.06
N THR A 164 16.60 21.25 -1.83
CA THR A 164 16.22 22.17 -0.74
C THR A 164 14.99 21.66 0.01
N PRO A 165 15.07 20.47 0.63
CA PRO A 165 13.92 19.83 1.24
C PRO A 165 13.41 20.61 2.45
N GLY A 166 12.14 20.42 2.74
CA GLY A 166 11.49 21.03 3.89
C GLY A 166 10.01 20.65 3.98
N LEU A 167 9.33 21.31 4.90
CA LEU A 167 7.89 21.21 5.07
C LEU A 167 7.23 22.51 4.61
N SER A 168 6.21 22.39 3.76
CA SER A 168 5.48 23.54 3.24
C SER A 168 3.98 23.36 3.32
N SER A 169 3.28 24.46 3.59
CA SER A 169 1.82 24.54 3.70
C SER A 169 1.28 25.50 2.65
N PHE A 170 0.25 25.05 1.94
CA PHE A 170 -0.45 25.82 0.93
C PHE A 170 -1.94 25.87 1.26
N LYS A 171 -2.54 27.05 1.16
CA LYS A 171 -4.00 27.17 1.20
C LYS A 171 -4.58 26.60 -0.09
N ILE A 172 -5.60 25.76 0.04
CA ILE A 172 -6.36 25.22 -1.08
C ILE A 172 -7.57 26.14 -1.33
N HIS A 173 -7.73 26.62 -2.57
CA HIS A 173 -8.87 27.42 -2.99
C HIS A 173 -9.98 26.57 -3.60
N ASP A 174 -11.18 27.12 -3.72
CA ASP A 174 -12.38 26.43 -4.23
C ASP A 174 -12.26 25.98 -5.69
N ASP A 175 -11.32 26.56 -6.45
CA ASP A 175 -10.99 26.17 -7.83
C ASP A 175 -9.82 25.17 -7.91
N GLY A 176 -9.31 24.71 -6.76
CA GLY A 176 -8.19 23.78 -6.66
C GLY A 176 -6.81 24.45 -6.75
N LYS A 177 -6.72 25.77 -6.93
CA LYS A 177 -5.43 26.48 -6.88
C LYS A 177 -4.83 26.42 -5.48
N LEU A 178 -3.51 26.49 -5.43
CA LEU A 178 -2.74 26.51 -4.19
C LEU A 178 -2.03 27.85 -4.02
N THR A 179 -2.00 28.38 -2.79
CA THR A 179 -1.20 29.57 -2.44
C THR A 179 -0.33 29.26 -1.24
N SER A 180 0.97 29.50 -1.35
CA SER A 180 1.92 29.27 -0.26
C SER A 180 1.55 30.09 0.98
N VAL A 181 1.61 29.45 2.15
CA VAL A 181 1.31 30.04 3.46
C VAL A 181 2.58 30.14 4.28
N GLN A 182 3.27 29.01 4.44
CA GLN A 182 4.51 28.91 5.20
C GLN A 182 5.33 27.76 4.65
N SER A 183 6.65 27.98 4.57
CA SER A 183 7.65 26.97 4.29
C SER A 183 8.71 27.01 5.37
N THR A 184 9.26 25.85 5.73
CA THR A 184 10.39 25.71 6.65
C THR A 184 11.36 24.74 6.02
N LYS A 185 12.57 25.24 5.75
CA LYS A 185 13.67 24.41 5.28
C LYS A 185 14.10 23.42 6.35
N ASP A 186 14.69 22.33 5.90
CA ASP A 186 15.41 21.43 6.79
C ASP A 186 16.61 22.11 7.49
N ASP A 187 16.91 21.65 8.71
CA ASP A 187 18.08 22.04 9.49
C ASP A 187 18.53 20.91 10.43
N ASP A 188 19.68 21.09 11.11
CA ASP A 188 20.26 20.06 11.98
C ASP A 188 19.36 19.64 13.17
N LYS A 189 18.28 20.38 13.46
CA LYS A 189 17.40 20.14 14.61
C LYS A 189 16.07 19.52 14.22
N ILE A 190 15.54 19.85 13.04
CA ILE A 190 14.23 19.40 12.55
C ILE A 190 14.46 18.31 11.51
N HIS A 191 13.80 17.15 11.66
CA HIS A 191 13.95 16.04 10.72
C HIS A 191 12.93 16.18 9.58
N THR A 192 13.31 16.91 8.54
CA THR A 192 12.47 17.23 7.37
C THR A 192 13.18 17.03 6.03
N ASP A 193 14.39 16.48 6.02
CA ASP A 193 15.06 16.04 4.81
C ASP A 193 14.54 14.67 4.40
N GLY A 194 13.74 14.66 3.32
CA GLY A 194 13.05 13.46 2.89
C GLY A 194 11.82 13.16 3.73
N ILE A 195 10.82 14.04 3.70
CA ILE A 195 9.55 13.77 4.35
C ILE A 195 8.78 12.71 3.59
N ILE A 196 8.90 11.45 3.98
CA ILE A 196 8.27 10.29 3.32
C ILE A 196 6.86 10.00 3.85
N GLY A 197 6.67 10.20 5.15
CA GLY A 197 5.43 9.94 5.85
C GLY A 197 4.86 11.19 6.49
N MET A 198 3.54 11.34 6.45
CA MET A 198 2.81 12.36 7.17
C MET A 198 1.55 11.77 7.79
N PHE A 199 1.23 12.20 9.01
CA PHE A 199 -0.04 11.86 9.66
C PHE A 199 -0.50 12.99 10.59
N THR A 200 -1.80 13.12 10.82
CA THR A 200 -2.35 14.17 11.70
C THR A 200 -3.21 13.63 12.83
N HIS A 201 -3.09 14.24 14.01
CA HIS A 201 -4.02 14.04 15.13
C HIS A 201 -4.73 15.34 15.49
N ASN A 202 -5.98 15.25 15.93
CA ASN A 202 -6.66 16.34 16.64
C ASN A 202 -6.74 15.99 18.13
N ILE A 203 -6.09 16.80 18.98
CA ILE A 203 -5.98 16.56 20.41
C ILE A 203 -6.47 17.80 21.15
N GLY A 204 -7.62 17.69 21.82
CA GLY A 204 -8.21 18.81 22.57
C GLY A 204 -8.50 20.02 21.68
N GLY A 205 -8.98 19.80 20.45
CA GLY A 205 -9.28 20.86 19.48
C GLY A 205 -8.05 21.46 18.79
N LYS A 206 -6.87 20.86 18.98
CA LYS A 206 -5.61 21.27 18.36
C LYS A 206 -5.14 20.19 17.38
N THR A 207 -4.98 20.56 16.13
CA THR A 207 -4.35 19.77 15.07
C THR A 207 -2.82 19.71 15.21
N PHE A 208 -2.27 18.50 15.12
CA PHE A 208 -0.83 18.23 15.08
C PHE A 208 -0.50 17.39 13.85
N LEU A 209 0.66 17.66 13.25
CA LEU A 209 1.22 16.93 12.12
C LEU A 209 2.50 16.23 12.56
N TYR A 210 2.68 15.00 12.10
CA TYR A 210 3.85 14.18 12.35
C TYR A 210 4.51 13.82 11.04
N THR A 211 5.83 13.92 10.98
CA THR A 211 6.62 13.65 9.77
C THR A 211 7.79 12.72 10.07
N SER A 212 8.25 11.98 9.07
CA SER A 212 9.50 11.20 9.10
C SER A 212 10.51 11.80 8.15
N GLY A 213 11.73 12.07 8.62
CA GLY A 213 12.84 12.53 7.79
C GLY A 213 13.73 11.35 7.40
N PHE A 214 13.63 10.90 6.15
CA PHE A 214 14.38 9.76 5.64
C PHE A 214 15.89 9.98 5.67
N GLN A 215 16.38 11.16 5.30
CA GLN A 215 17.81 11.46 5.32
C GLN A 215 18.30 11.81 6.73
N ASP A 216 17.42 12.27 7.60
CA ASP A 216 17.75 12.69 8.97
C ASP A 216 17.70 11.58 10.00
N ASN A 217 17.18 10.41 9.64
CA ASN A 217 17.02 9.28 10.56
C ASN A 217 16.15 9.64 11.78
N GLY A 218 15.05 10.36 11.57
CA GLY A 218 14.26 10.86 12.70
C GLY A 218 12.82 11.22 12.35
N VAL A 219 12.07 11.61 13.38
CA VAL A 219 10.67 12.05 13.26
C VAL A 219 10.45 13.40 13.94
N SER A 220 9.55 14.20 13.37
CA SER A 220 9.24 15.55 13.86
C SER A 220 7.74 15.70 14.11
N SER A 221 7.37 16.53 15.07
CA SER A 221 5.98 16.91 15.33
C SER A 221 5.78 18.42 15.22
N PHE A 222 4.61 18.82 14.72
CA PHE A 222 4.28 20.22 14.47
C PHE A 222 2.87 20.54 14.95
N ARG A 223 2.68 21.70 15.57
CA ARG A 223 1.37 22.29 15.83
C ARG A 223 0.90 23.04 14.60
N ILE A 224 -0.30 22.74 14.10
CA ILE A 224 -0.91 23.40 12.93
C ILE A 224 -1.98 24.41 13.35
N PHE A 225 -1.85 25.68 12.95
CA PHE A 225 -2.78 26.75 13.31
C PHE A 225 -3.89 26.93 12.27
N GLU A 226 -5.00 27.58 12.65
CA GLU A 226 -6.19 27.76 11.80
C GLU A 226 -5.94 28.49 10.48
N ASN A 227 -4.89 29.32 10.42
CA ASN A 227 -4.47 30.04 9.23
C ASN A 227 -3.51 29.23 8.34
N GLY A 228 -3.23 27.97 8.68
CA GLY A 228 -2.34 27.07 7.93
C GLY A 228 -0.86 27.20 8.27
N THR A 229 -0.48 28.14 9.14
CA THR A 229 0.89 28.19 9.67
C THR A 229 1.13 27.06 10.66
N PHE A 230 2.40 26.74 10.91
CA PHE A 230 2.80 25.66 11.79
C PHE A 230 4.07 25.99 12.58
N LYS A 231 4.24 25.29 13.70
CA LYS A 231 5.41 25.41 14.57
C LYS A 231 5.84 24.04 15.05
N ASN A 232 7.15 23.77 14.98
CA ASN A 232 7.74 22.56 15.52
C ASN A 232 7.47 22.42 17.04
N VAL A 233 7.17 21.19 17.48
CA VAL A 233 6.86 20.85 18.87
C VAL A 233 7.98 20.04 19.49
N ASN A 234 8.35 18.91 18.87
CA ASN A 234 9.55 18.15 19.21
C ASN A 234 10.05 17.30 18.05
N ASN A 235 11.29 16.87 18.15
CA ASN A 235 11.96 15.96 17.22
C ASN A 235 12.54 14.79 18.00
N ILE A 236 12.62 13.62 17.37
CA ILE A 236 13.25 12.41 17.90
C ILE A 236 14.17 11.86 16.81
N ASP A 237 15.48 11.98 17.04
CA ASP A 237 16.54 11.34 16.25
C ASP A 237 16.53 9.83 16.43
N ASP A 238 17.25 9.08 15.60
CA ASP A 238 17.67 7.72 15.94
C ASP A 238 18.68 7.72 17.11
N ASN A 239 18.99 6.55 17.66
CA ASN A 239 20.08 6.38 18.64
C ASN A 239 20.95 5.17 18.28
N ASP A 240 21.94 4.85 19.09
CA ASP A 240 22.87 3.72 18.88
C ASP A 240 22.46 2.44 19.64
N THR A 241 21.26 2.40 20.22
CA THR A 241 20.83 1.32 21.11
C THR A 241 19.54 0.65 20.64
N ASP A 242 18.41 1.31 20.82
CA ASP A 242 17.09 0.67 20.79
C ASP A 242 16.03 1.40 19.95
N ARG A 243 16.44 2.44 19.23
CA ARG A 243 15.58 3.21 18.35
C ARG A 243 15.77 2.77 16.91
N TYR A 244 14.65 2.72 16.18
CA TYR A 244 14.56 2.15 14.85
C TYR A 244 14.04 3.20 13.87
N LEU A 245 14.81 4.29 13.73
CA LEU A 245 14.48 5.45 12.90
C LEU A 245 15.48 5.73 11.77
N THR A 246 16.56 4.95 11.63
CA THR A 246 17.46 5.07 10.48
C THR A 246 16.67 4.86 9.18
N GLY A 247 16.63 5.90 8.35
CA GLY A 247 15.77 5.93 7.17
C GLY A 247 14.29 5.92 7.52
N ALA A 248 13.84 6.65 8.55
CA ALA A 248 12.44 6.79 8.93
C ALA A 248 11.57 7.07 7.70
N TYR A 249 10.53 6.25 7.50
CA TYR A 249 9.89 6.12 6.19
C TYR A 249 8.36 6.30 6.26
N PRO A 250 7.47 5.29 6.25
CA PRO A 250 6.04 5.58 6.33
C PRO A 250 5.65 6.01 7.75
N VAL A 251 4.68 6.93 7.82
CA VAL A 251 4.07 7.39 9.08
C VAL A 251 2.56 7.24 8.97
N THR A 252 1.95 6.67 10.00
CA THR A 252 0.49 6.66 10.20
C THR A 252 0.17 6.83 11.68
N GLY A 253 -1.10 6.84 12.06
CA GLY A 253 -1.48 6.97 13.47
C GLY A 253 -2.91 6.55 13.74
N VAL A 254 -3.20 6.25 15.01
CA VAL A 254 -4.55 5.87 15.44
C VAL A 254 -4.86 6.47 16.80
N THR A 255 -6.15 6.70 17.04
CA THR A 255 -6.69 7.05 18.36
C THR A 255 -7.40 5.83 18.93
N LEU A 256 -6.93 5.33 20.07
CA LEU A 256 -7.53 4.18 20.78
C LEU A 256 -7.92 4.63 22.19
N GLY A 257 -9.23 4.69 22.44
CA GLY A 257 -9.79 5.26 23.66
C GLY A 257 -9.34 6.71 23.85
N LYS A 258 -8.57 6.96 24.92
CA LYS A 258 -8.00 8.28 25.24
C LYS A 258 -6.57 8.49 24.73
N ASN A 259 -5.96 7.46 24.16
CA ASN A 259 -4.57 7.48 23.73
C ASN A 259 -4.49 7.78 22.24
N ASN A 260 -3.50 8.57 21.85
CA ASN A 260 -3.14 8.81 20.46
C ASN A 260 -1.77 8.20 20.21
N TYR A 261 -1.64 7.47 19.11
CA TYR A 261 -0.41 6.81 18.69
C TYR A 261 -0.01 7.25 17.28
N VAL A 262 1.29 7.31 17.06
CA VAL A 262 1.91 7.46 15.74
C VAL A 262 2.79 6.24 15.52
N ILE A 263 2.62 5.60 14.37
CA ILE A 263 3.31 4.37 13.98
C ILE A 263 4.23 4.73 12.82
N VAL A 264 5.50 4.35 12.94
CA VAL A 264 6.57 4.75 12.05
C VAL A 264 7.32 3.50 11.61
N GLY A 265 7.36 3.28 10.30
CA GLY A 265 8.25 2.29 9.71
C GLY A 265 9.57 2.92 9.26
N HIS A 266 10.47 2.09 8.76
CA HIS A 266 11.73 2.57 8.21
C HIS A 266 12.16 1.76 6.98
N ARG A 267 13.02 2.40 6.20
CA ARG A 267 13.75 1.77 5.12
C ARG A 267 15.21 2.16 5.27
N HIS A 268 15.97 1.31 5.95
CA HIS A 268 17.36 1.62 6.27
C HIS A 268 18.18 1.98 5.04
N HIS A 269 19.12 2.90 5.24
CA HIS A 269 20.06 3.35 4.21
C HIS A 269 20.91 2.21 3.63
N LYS A 270 21.10 1.10 4.37
CA LYS A 270 21.78 -0.13 3.89
C LYS A 270 21.16 -0.73 2.61
N TYR A 271 19.88 -0.44 2.34
CA TYR A 271 19.16 -0.94 1.16
C TYR A 271 19.44 -0.12 -0.11
N TYR A 272 20.31 0.89 -0.02
CA TYR A 272 20.65 1.78 -1.12
C TYR A 272 22.12 1.62 -1.50
N GLU A 273 22.38 1.72 -2.79
CA GLU A 273 23.74 1.77 -3.32
C GLU A 273 24.46 3.04 -2.85
N ASN A 274 25.77 2.94 -2.66
CA ASN A 274 26.59 4.08 -2.27
C ASN A 274 26.91 4.97 -3.49
N ASN A 275 25.93 5.77 -3.92
CA ASN A 275 26.02 6.66 -5.10
C ASN A 275 25.84 8.15 -4.75
N GLY A 276 25.96 8.51 -3.48
CA GLY A 276 25.79 9.89 -2.99
C GLY A 276 24.34 10.30 -2.69
N PHE A 277 23.35 9.43 -2.91
CA PHE A 277 21.95 9.70 -2.54
C PHE A 277 21.75 9.77 -1.02
N ILE A 278 22.45 8.93 -0.25
CA ILE A 278 22.39 8.93 1.21
C ILE A 278 23.27 10.04 1.76
N LYS A 279 22.65 11.05 2.39
CA LYS A 279 23.35 12.24 2.93
C LYS A 279 24.09 11.95 4.24
N ARG A 280 23.62 10.98 5.01
CA ARG A 280 24.20 10.56 6.30
C ARG A 280 24.65 9.08 6.23
N PRO A 281 25.76 8.77 5.52
CA PRO A 281 26.17 7.38 5.27
C PRO A 281 26.70 6.65 6.51
N ASN A 282 27.05 7.38 7.58
CA ASN A 282 27.44 6.81 8.87
C ASN A 282 26.19 6.66 9.75
N PHE A 283 25.65 5.45 9.83
CA PHE A 283 24.46 5.12 10.63
C PHE A 283 24.65 3.77 11.34
N VAL A 284 23.85 3.54 12.38
CA VAL A 284 23.77 2.24 13.06
C VAL A 284 22.58 1.47 12.50
N TYR A 285 22.78 0.19 12.16
CA TYR A 285 21.69 -0.67 11.71
C TYR A 285 21.22 -1.56 12.86
N HIS A 286 20.01 -1.31 13.35
CA HIS A 286 19.41 -2.00 14.51
C HIS A 286 18.66 -3.30 14.16
N GLY A 287 18.61 -3.69 12.88
CA GLY A 287 17.58 -4.60 12.37
C GLY A 287 16.37 -3.83 11.84
N ASP A 288 15.44 -4.52 11.18
CA ASP A 288 14.17 -3.92 10.77
C ASP A 288 13.12 -4.01 11.90
N GLY A 289 12.10 -3.15 11.88
CA GLY A 289 11.07 -3.07 12.91
C GLY A 289 10.06 -1.92 12.73
N VAL A 290 8.99 -1.90 13.50
CA VAL A 290 7.96 -0.86 13.43
C VAL A 290 7.89 -0.14 14.78
N SER A 291 8.19 1.15 14.77
CA SER A 291 8.20 1.99 15.97
C SER A 291 6.82 2.56 16.25
N VAL A 292 6.42 2.57 17.51
CA VAL A 292 5.20 3.19 18.01
C VAL A 292 5.58 4.30 18.98
N PHE A 293 5.00 5.47 18.76
CA PHE A 293 5.11 6.63 19.61
C PHE A 293 3.76 6.92 20.24
N LYS A 294 3.76 7.16 21.55
CA LYS A 294 2.60 7.69 22.25
C LYS A 294 2.63 9.21 22.19
N ILE A 295 1.48 9.82 21.98
CA ILE A 295 1.37 11.28 21.87
C ILE A 295 0.82 11.87 23.17
N ASN A 296 1.52 12.88 23.70
CA ASN A 296 1.05 13.60 24.89
C ASN A 296 0.04 14.72 24.56
N SER A 297 -0.52 15.37 25.58
CA SER A 297 -1.53 16.43 25.42
C SER A 297 -1.02 17.70 24.72
N LYS A 298 0.30 17.87 24.60
CA LYS A 298 0.93 18.97 23.86
C LYS A 298 1.25 18.57 22.41
N GLY A 299 0.87 17.36 21.99
CA GLY A 299 1.12 16.83 20.66
C GLY A 299 2.53 16.30 20.43
N ALA A 300 3.36 16.21 21.47
CA ALA A 300 4.73 15.72 21.33
C ALA A 300 4.79 14.19 21.23
N LEU A 301 5.72 13.70 20.42
CA LEU A 301 6.07 12.29 20.26
C LEU A 301 6.85 11.78 21.47
N LEU A 302 6.43 10.65 22.04
CA LEU A 302 7.14 9.92 23.09
C LEU A 302 7.40 8.50 22.60
N PRO A 303 8.67 8.03 22.51
CA PRO A 303 8.96 6.63 22.22
C PRO A 303 8.19 5.72 23.18
N HIS A 304 7.58 4.65 22.64
CA HIS A 304 6.66 3.82 23.43
C HIS A 304 6.88 2.33 23.23
N PHE A 305 6.93 1.85 21.99
CA PHE A 305 7.11 0.42 21.69
C PHE A 305 7.81 0.23 20.34
N VAL A 306 8.50 -0.89 20.14
CA VAL A 306 9.03 -1.29 18.82
C VAL A 306 8.73 -2.77 18.61
N LEU A 307 8.05 -3.09 17.51
CA LEU A 307 7.95 -4.46 17.01
C LEU A 307 9.19 -4.75 16.16
N LYS A 308 10.10 -5.61 16.63
CA LYS A 308 11.31 -5.98 15.90
C LYS A 308 11.00 -7.07 14.87
N ASP A 309 11.66 -7.02 13.71
CA ASP A 309 11.61 -8.08 12.71
C ASP A 309 12.30 -9.35 13.24
N ASP A 310 11.71 -10.51 12.98
CA ASP A 310 12.27 -11.83 13.26
C ASP A 310 11.92 -12.83 12.13
N GLU A 311 12.20 -14.11 12.33
CA GLU A 311 11.96 -15.16 11.33
C GLU A 311 10.47 -15.38 11.00
N ASN A 312 9.55 -14.90 11.84
CA ASN A 312 8.11 -15.06 11.70
C ASN A 312 7.40 -13.81 11.17
N THR A 313 8.13 -12.72 10.98
CA THR A 313 7.60 -11.47 10.42
C THR A 313 8.17 -11.18 9.04
N LYS A 314 7.49 -10.29 8.30
CA LYS A 314 7.94 -9.78 7.01
C LYS A 314 8.01 -8.26 7.03
N LEU A 315 8.97 -7.71 7.79
CA LEU A 315 9.09 -6.28 8.04
C LEU A 315 10.31 -5.63 7.38
N LYS A 316 11.01 -6.28 6.46
CA LYS A 316 12.22 -5.72 5.81
C LYS A 316 11.89 -4.69 4.75
N GLY A 317 12.48 -3.50 4.88
CA GLY A 317 12.37 -2.45 3.87
C GLY A 317 10.95 -1.90 3.70
N GLN A 318 10.36 -1.46 4.80
CA GLN A 318 8.98 -0.98 4.88
C GLN A 318 8.83 0.32 4.10
N THR A 319 7.79 0.39 3.27
CA THR A 319 7.56 1.54 2.39
C THR A 319 6.19 2.17 2.59
N ARG A 320 5.28 1.45 3.25
CA ARG A 320 3.92 1.92 3.54
C ARG A 320 3.35 1.25 4.78
N ILE A 321 2.57 1.98 5.56
CA ILE A 321 1.72 1.43 6.64
C ILE A 321 0.32 2.01 6.45
N GLU A 322 -0.67 1.14 6.26
CA GLU A 322 -2.07 1.52 6.10
C GLU A 322 -2.90 1.03 7.29
N ILE A 323 -3.89 1.83 7.68
CA ILE A 323 -4.87 1.43 8.70
C ILE A 323 -5.96 0.65 7.97
N VAL A 324 -6.10 -0.64 8.30
CA VAL A 324 -7.11 -1.52 7.70
C VAL A 324 -8.46 -1.33 8.39
N SER A 325 -8.44 -1.29 9.72
CA SER A 325 -9.64 -1.07 10.52
C SER A 325 -9.27 -0.62 11.93
N THR A 326 -10.16 0.14 12.56
CA THR A 326 -9.97 0.63 13.93
C THR A 326 -11.25 0.45 14.73
N THR A 327 -11.10 0.05 15.99
CA THR A 327 -12.13 0.09 17.03
C THR A 327 -11.68 1.04 18.14
N ASN A 328 -12.47 1.19 19.20
CA ASN A 328 -12.03 1.97 20.35
C ASN A 328 -10.86 1.36 21.12
N LYS A 329 -10.55 0.07 20.92
CA LYS A 329 -9.54 -0.66 21.71
C LYS A 329 -8.37 -1.18 20.90
N GLU A 330 -8.53 -1.32 19.59
CA GLU A 330 -7.48 -1.89 18.74
C GLU A 330 -7.56 -1.34 17.31
N ALA A 331 -6.44 -1.43 16.60
CA ALA A 331 -6.36 -1.19 15.17
C ALA A 331 -5.63 -2.34 14.46
N ILE A 332 -6.10 -2.67 13.26
CA ILE A 332 -5.42 -3.57 12.33
C ILE A 332 -4.66 -2.70 11.34
N LEU A 333 -3.37 -2.95 11.21
CA LEU A 333 -2.46 -2.25 10.31
C LEU A 333 -1.92 -3.22 9.26
N ALA A 334 -1.65 -2.72 8.06
CA ALA A 334 -0.97 -3.43 7.00
C ALA A 334 0.35 -2.73 6.68
N VAL A 335 1.47 -3.44 6.85
CA VAL A 335 2.82 -2.97 6.54
C VAL A 335 3.23 -3.54 5.19
N GLY A 336 3.37 -2.68 4.19
CA GLY A 336 3.87 -3.04 2.87
C GLY A 336 5.39 -2.99 2.84
N THR A 337 6.01 -4.08 2.38
CA THR A 337 7.46 -4.20 2.29
C THR A 337 7.96 -4.34 0.87
N ARG A 338 9.09 -3.70 0.59
CA ARG A 338 9.74 -3.81 -0.72
C ARG A 338 10.65 -5.03 -0.79
N ASP A 339 11.41 -5.27 0.28
CA ASP A 339 12.52 -6.21 0.30
C ASP A 339 12.06 -7.64 0.64
N ASP A 340 11.07 -7.80 1.55
CA ASP A 340 10.37 -9.07 1.73
C ASP A 340 9.27 -9.32 0.67
N ALA A 341 9.00 -8.35 -0.20
CA ALA A 341 7.99 -8.48 -1.25
C ALA A 341 6.61 -8.95 -0.71
N SER A 342 6.14 -8.33 0.38
CA SER A 342 5.02 -8.83 1.16
C SER A 342 4.13 -7.73 1.75
N ILE A 343 2.99 -8.16 2.31
CA ILE A 343 2.18 -7.36 3.23
C ILE A 343 2.08 -8.09 4.57
N GLN A 344 2.61 -7.49 5.63
CA GLN A 344 2.47 -7.96 7.01
C GLN A 344 1.25 -7.30 7.66
N LEU A 345 0.34 -8.08 8.24
CA LEU A 345 -0.72 -7.54 9.10
C LEU A 345 -0.23 -7.48 10.55
N CYS A 346 -0.56 -6.40 11.24
CA CYS A 346 -0.26 -6.20 12.65
C CYS A 346 -1.51 -5.73 13.39
N LYS A 347 -1.57 -6.01 14.69
CA LYS A 347 -2.58 -5.48 15.60
C LYS A 347 -1.94 -4.55 16.61
N LEU A 348 -2.46 -3.34 16.73
CA LEU A 348 -2.11 -2.39 17.79
C LEU A 348 -3.22 -2.38 18.84
N ASP A 349 -2.87 -2.65 20.09
CA ASP A 349 -3.83 -2.64 21.21
C ASP A 349 -3.96 -1.26 21.89
N GLU A 350 -4.88 -1.15 22.85
CA GLU A 350 -5.15 0.10 23.58
C GLU A 350 -3.97 0.60 24.44
N ASN A 351 -3.02 -0.29 24.73
CA ASN A 351 -1.79 0.03 25.44
C ASN A 351 -0.70 0.54 24.48
N GLY A 352 -0.91 0.45 23.17
CA GLY A 352 0.07 0.83 22.15
C GLY A 352 1.11 -0.24 21.87
N ILE A 353 0.80 -1.51 22.19
CA ILE A 353 1.65 -2.65 21.89
C ILE A 353 1.26 -3.19 20.52
N LEU A 354 2.24 -3.26 19.62
CA LEU A 354 2.06 -3.77 18.26
C LEU A 354 2.45 -5.25 18.21
N THR A 355 1.56 -6.10 17.73
CA THR A 355 1.75 -7.55 17.62
C THR A 355 1.57 -8.00 16.16
N PRO A 356 2.41 -8.90 15.64
CA PRO A 356 2.23 -9.43 14.30
C PRO A 356 1.00 -10.34 14.26
N LEU A 357 0.26 -10.27 13.16
CA LEU A 357 -0.76 -11.25 12.77
C LEU A 357 -0.19 -12.12 11.63
N ASN A 358 -0.98 -12.45 10.60
CA ASN A 358 -0.45 -13.12 9.41
C ASN A 358 0.13 -12.12 8.39
N TYR A 359 0.83 -12.64 7.40
CA TYR A 359 1.33 -11.90 6.26
C TYR A 359 0.95 -12.59 4.95
N LEU A 360 1.17 -11.94 3.82
CA LEU A 360 1.14 -12.55 2.49
C LEU A 360 2.37 -12.11 1.70
N GLU A 361 3.28 -13.05 1.41
CA GLU A 361 4.28 -12.88 0.35
C GLU A 361 3.57 -12.81 -1.00
N MET A 362 3.74 -11.70 -1.70
CA MET A 362 2.99 -11.39 -2.92
C MET A 362 3.84 -11.54 -4.19
N GLY A 363 5.14 -11.81 -4.10
CA GLY A 363 6.00 -12.04 -5.28
C GLY A 363 6.41 -10.79 -6.06
N PHE A 364 6.11 -9.60 -5.54
CA PHE A 364 6.60 -8.34 -6.10
C PHE A 364 6.92 -7.35 -4.98
N SER A 365 7.50 -6.20 -5.29
CA SER A 365 7.87 -5.23 -4.26
C SER A 365 6.84 -4.10 -4.15
N ILE A 366 6.43 -3.74 -2.92
CA ILE A 366 5.60 -2.56 -2.64
C ILE A 366 6.51 -1.35 -2.38
N TYR A 367 6.17 -0.22 -3.00
CA TYR A 367 6.70 1.10 -2.65
C TYR A 367 5.62 1.93 -1.92
N TYR A 368 5.31 3.16 -2.33
CA TYR A 368 4.12 3.86 -1.77
C TYR A 368 2.79 3.31 -2.27
N GLY A 369 2.83 2.37 -3.22
CA GLY A 369 1.67 1.78 -3.87
C GLY A 369 0.94 0.74 -3.04
N LEU A 370 0.66 1.01 -1.76
CA LEU A 370 -0.26 0.22 -0.95
C LEU A 370 -1.32 1.15 -0.34
N ARG A 371 -2.59 0.78 -0.48
CA ARG A 371 -3.71 1.59 0.00
C ARG A 371 -4.78 0.72 0.64
N SER A 372 -5.24 1.08 1.84
CA SER A 372 -6.47 0.49 2.39
C SER A 372 -7.71 1.22 1.89
N HIS A 373 -8.78 0.47 1.66
CA HIS A 373 -10.08 1.00 1.25
C HIS A 373 -11.20 0.13 1.81
N LYS A 374 -12.30 0.75 2.24
CA LYS A 374 -13.44 0.04 2.84
C LYS A 374 -14.67 0.19 1.95
N ILE A 375 -15.37 -0.91 1.70
CA ILE A 375 -16.65 -0.93 0.99
C ILE A 375 -17.65 -1.69 1.85
N GLY A 376 -18.68 -1.00 2.35
CA GLY A 376 -19.60 -1.57 3.33
C GLY A 376 -18.85 -2.02 4.58
N ASN A 377 -18.89 -3.31 4.90
CA ASN A 377 -18.17 -3.90 6.04
C ASN A 377 -16.83 -4.52 5.67
N ASP A 378 -16.52 -4.63 4.37
CA ASP A 378 -15.35 -5.31 3.88
C ASP A 378 -14.16 -4.34 3.75
N ASN A 379 -13.00 -4.78 4.24
CA ASN A 379 -11.76 -4.04 4.12
C ASN A 379 -10.92 -4.65 2.99
N PHE A 380 -10.47 -3.79 2.09
CA PHE A 380 -9.61 -4.11 0.97
C PHE A 380 -8.25 -3.45 1.13
N LEU A 381 -7.25 -4.09 0.54
CA LEU A 381 -5.93 -3.54 0.29
C LEU A 381 -5.69 -3.57 -1.21
N ILE A 382 -5.19 -2.46 -1.75
CA ILE A 382 -4.82 -2.34 -3.15
C ILE A 382 -3.31 -2.12 -3.20
N ALA A 383 -2.61 -3.03 -3.88
CA ALA A 383 -1.16 -3.02 -3.99
C ALA A 383 -0.72 -2.93 -5.46
N GLY A 384 0.19 -2.02 -5.76
CA GLY A 384 0.79 -1.84 -7.08
C GLY A 384 2.24 -2.24 -7.07
N SER A 385 2.68 -2.88 -8.16
CA SER A 385 4.04 -3.39 -8.26
C SER A 385 5.07 -2.31 -8.57
N ASN A 386 6.11 -2.21 -7.75
CA ASN A 386 7.25 -1.32 -8.04
C ASN A 386 8.22 -1.91 -9.08
N ARG A 387 8.02 -3.17 -9.51
CA ARG A 387 8.83 -3.83 -10.53
C ARG A 387 8.51 -3.32 -11.93
N PHE A 388 9.55 -2.98 -12.69
CA PHE A 388 9.44 -2.43 -14.04
C PHE A 388 9.08 -3.46 -15.12
N ASP A 389 9.28 -4.74 -14.84
CA ASP A 389 8.99 -5.86 -15.74
C ASP A 389 7.57 -6.43 -15.56
N MET A 390 6.84 -5.95 -14.55
CA MET A 390 5.54 -6.51 -14.16
C MET A 390 4.36 -5.65 -14.62
N GLY A 391 4.34 -4.35 -14.29
CA GLY A 391 3.25 -3.45 -14.70
C GLY A 391 1.85 -3.91 -14.26
N LYS A 392 1.70 -4.33 -12.99
CA LYS A 392 0.41 -4.79 -12.44
C LYS A 392 -0.01 -4.05 -11.16
N ILE A 393 -1.31 -4.06 -10.92
CA ILE A 393 -1.99 -3.69 -9.67
C ILE A 393 -2.88 -4.86 -9.24
N ALA A 394 -3.02 -5.10 -7.94
CA ALA A 394 -3.85 -6.15 -7.38
C ALA A 394 -4.67 -5.67 -6.19
N SER A 395 -5.87 -6.22 -6.04
CA SER A 395 -6.74 -6.00 -4.89
C SER A 395 -6.80 -7.25 -4.02
N TYR A 396 -6.88 -7.04 -2.72
CA TYR A 396 -6.93 -8.09 -1.71
C TYR A 396 -8.05 -7.76 -0.72
N LYS A 397 -8.86 -8.75 -0.37
CA LYS A 397 -9.79 -8.66 0.75
C LYS A 397 -9.07 -9.12 2.01
N VAL A 398 -9.19 -8.35 3.09
CA VAL A 398 -8.74 -8.79 4.42
C VAL A 398 -9.90 -9.55 5.07
N SER A 399 -9.67 -10.79 5.47
CA SER A 399 -10.72 -11.66 6.04
C SER A 399 -10.13 -12.67 7.01
N PRO A 400 -10.96 -13.33 7.84
CA PRO A 400 -10.48 -14.39 8.73
C PRO A 400 -9.75 -15.49 7.95
N LYS A 401 -8.66 -15.97 8.53
CA LYS A 401 -7.79 -17.01 7.98
C LYS A 401 -8.57 -18.29 7.89
N ILE A 402 -8.55 -18.89 6.71
CA ILE A 402 -9.13 -20.20 6.44
C ILE A 402 -8.09 -21.26 6.79
N ASN A 403 -8.44 -22.24 7.65
CA ASN A 403 -7.55 -23.36 7.92
C ASN A 403 -7.42 -24.27 6.68
N ARG A 404 -6.20 -24.36 6.16
CA ARG A 404 -5.81 -25.15 4.99
C ARG A 404 -4.69 -26.15 5.29
N GLU A 405 -4.44 -26.43 6.56
CA GLU A 405 -3.43 -27.40 6.97
C GLU A 405 -3.67 -28.77 6.32
N GLY A 406 -2.60 -29.37 5.80
CA GLY A 406 -2.64 -30.65 5.08
C GLY A 406 -3.29 -30.61 3.69
N LYS A 407 -3.80 -29.45 3.23
CA LYS A 407 -4.41 -29.30 1.91
C LYS A 407 -3.42 -28.73 0.90
N LEU A 408 -3.58 -29.11 -0.35
CA LEU A 408 -2.81 -28.58 -1.47
C LEU A 408 -3.71 -27.68 -2.32
N LEU A 409 -3.12 -26.63 -2.88
CA LEU A 409 -3.77 -25.76 -3.85
C LEU A 409 -3.46 -26.25 -5.26
N ARG A 410 -4.52 -26.44 -6.05
CA ARG A 410 -4.45 -26.81 -7.46
C ARG A 410 -4.85 -25.60 -8.29
N HIS A 411 -3.98 -25.23 -9.23
CA HIS A 411 -4.21 -24.20 -10.23
C HIS A 411 -4.25 -24.88 -11.60
N MET A 412 -5.44 -24.99 -12.17
CA MET A 412 -5.68 -25.60 -13.47
C MET A 412 -5.71 -24.51 -14.54
N VAL A 413 -4.94 -24.71 -15.61
CA VAL A 413 -4.91 -23.85 -16.80
C VAL A 413 -5.26 -24.70 -18.01
N ASN A 414 -6.43 -24.46 -18.58
CA ASN A 414 -6.89 -25.13 -19.78
C ASN A 414 -6.75 -24.17 -20.95
N LEU A 415 -6.16 -24.61 -22.05
CA LEU A 415 -5.82 -23.75 -23.19
C LEU A 415 -6.48 -24.25 -24.47
N LYS A 416 -6.97 -23.31 -25.25
CA LYS A 416 -7.26 -23.46 -26.67
C LYS A 416 -6.21 -22.67 -27.45
N TYR A 417 -5.54 -23.32 -28.39
CA TYR A 417 -4.61 -22.65 -29.30
C TYR A 417 -5.36 -22.12 -30.52
N LYS A 418 -4.83 -21.08 -31.15
CA LYS A 418 -5.36 -20.56 -32.42
C LYS A 418 -5.22 -21.60 -33.54
N ASP A 419 -6.15 -21.59 -34.49
CA ASP A 419 -6.18 -22.54 -35.61
C ASP A 419 -4.90 -22.49 -36.48
N ASN A 420 -4.19 -21.35 -36.48
CA ASN A 420 -2.94 -21.17 -37.21
C ASN A 420 -1.68 -21.44 -36.38
N ALA A 421 -1.80 -21.86 -35.12
CA ALA A 421 -0.65 -22.22 -34.30
C ALA A 421 -0.04 -23.53 -34.81
N THR A 422 1.27 -23.52 -35.11
CA THR A 422 1.95 -24.71 -35.61
C THR A 422 2.21 -25.72 -34.48
N ALA A 423 2.35 -27.01 -34.83
CA ALA A 423 2.73 -28.05 -33.87
C ALA A 423 4.04 -27.72 -33.14
N GLN A 424 4.99 -27.06 -33.82
CA GLN A 424 6.22 -26.59 -33.18
C GLN A 424 5.93 -25.54 -32.11
N GLN A 425 5.11 -24.53 -32.40
CA GLN A 425 4.75 -23.48 -31.44
C GLN A 425 4.02 -24.05 -30.22
N VAL A 426 3.11 -25.01 -30.42
CA VAL A 426 2.41 -25.71 -29.33
C VAL A 426 3.40 -26.49 -28.46
N ASN A 427 4.31 -27.27 -29.08
CA ASN A 427 5.33 -28.02 -28.34
C ASN A 427 6.29 -27.11 -27.56
N GLU A 428 6.65 -25.96 -28.11
CA GLU A 428 7.45 -24.95 -27.41
C GLU A 428 6.70 -24.33 -26.23
N ALA A 429 5.38 -24.09 -26.36
CA ALA A 429 4.55 -23.60 -25.27
C ALA A 429 4.44 -24.62 -24.14
N VAL A 430 4.20 -25.89 -24.44
CA VAL A 430 4.21 -26.99 -23.47
C VAL A 430 5.53 -27.07 -22.72
N LYS A 431 6.67 -27.04 -23.44
CA LYS A 431 8.01 -27.05 -22.82
C LYS A 431 8.21 -25.84 -21.91
N ALA A 432 7.74 -24.65 -22.31
CA ALA A 432 7.85 -23.44 -21.50
C ALA A 432 7.03 -23.55 -20.20
N PHE A 433 5.81 -24.09 -20.24
CA PHE A 433 5.01 -24.35 -19.03
C PHE A 433 5.70 -25.31 -18.08
N LEU A 434 6.16 -26.46 -18.58
CA LEU A 434 6.85 -27.46 -17.76
C LEU A 434 8.12 -26.90 -17.09
N ASN A 435 8.84 -26.02 -17.81
CA ASN A 435 10.07 -25.43 -17.30
C ASN A 435 9.82 -24.49 -16.11
N LEU A 436 8.60 -23.97 -15.90
CA LEU A 436 8.30 -23.13 -14.76
C LEU A 436 8.64 -23.82 -13.43
N LYS A 437 8.49 -25.15 -13.33
CA LYS A 437 8.89 -25.91 -12.14
C LYS A 437 10.39 -25.81 -11.84
N ASN A 438 11.23 -25.65 -12.85
CA ASN A 438 12.68 -25.48 -12.68
C ASN A 438 13.04 -24.03 -12.30
N GLU A 439 12.19 -23.07 -12.64
CA GLU A 439 12.45 -21.63 -12.46
C GLU A 439 11.75 -21.03 -11.23
N ILE A 440 10.72 -21.69 -10.70
CA ILE A 440 9.87 -21.21 -9.60
C ILE A 440 9.84 -22.29 -8.50
N PRO A 441 10.68 -22.17 -7.46
CA PRO A 441 10.77 -23.15 -6.37
C PRO A 441 9.45 -23.41 -5.63
N GLU A 442 8.54 -22.44 -5.65
CA GLU A 442 7.22 -22.51 -5.00
C GLU A 442 6.26 -23.50 -5.69
N ILE A 443 6.55 -23.91 -6.94
CA ILE A 443 5.78 -24.95 -7.63
C ILE A 443 6.20 -26.32 -7.08
N ALA A 444 5.30 -26.98 -6.35
CA ALA A 444 5.58 -28.32 -5.83
C ALA A 444 5.57 -29.35 -6.98
N THR A 445 4.52 -29.34 -7.81
CA THR A 445 4.41 -30.20 -8.99
C THR A 445 3.71 -29.49 -10.13
N ILE A 446 4.05 -29.91 -11.34
CA ILE A 446 3.32 -29.56 -12.55
C ILE A 446 3.07 -30.84 -13.33
N GLU A 447 1.83 -31.02 -13.79
CA GLU A 447 1.42 -32.09 -14.68
C GLU A 447 0.60 -31.48 -15.82
N TRP A 448 0.58 -32.13 -16.98
CA TRP A 448 -0.22 -31.68 -18.12
C TRP A 448 -0.63 -32.85 -19.00
N GLY A 449 -1.62 -32.61 -19.86
CA GLY A 449 -2.06 -33.58 -20.85
C GLY A 449 -2.90 -32.95 -21.96
N VAL A 450 -3.11 -33.73 -23.01
CA VAL A 450 -4.03 -33.39 -24.11
C VAL A 450 -5.43 -33.88 -23.75
N ASN A 451 -6.45 -33.09 -24.06
CA ASN A 451 -7.84 -33.45 -23.83
C ASN A 451 -8.24 -34.68 -24.65
N ASP A 452 -8.74 -35.71 -23.98
CA ASP A 452 -9.27 -36.95 -24.56
C ASP A 452 -10.76 -37.19 -24.20
N SER A 453 -11.45 -36.14 -23.72
CA SER A 453 -12.88 -36.25 -23.37
C SER A 453 -13.75 -36.31 -24.64
N THR A 454 -14.67 -37.27 -24.67
CA THR A 454 -15.66 -37.45 -25.75
C THR A 454 -17.03 -36.87 -25.43
N GLU A 455 -17.17 -36.16 -24.29
CA GLU A 455 -18.46 -35.67 -23.79
C GLU A 455 -18.95 -34.37 -24.46
N GLY A 456 -18.13 -33.74 -25.31
CA GLY A 456 -18.52 -32.55 -26.08
C GLY A 456 -18.54 -31.23 -25.29
N HIS A 457 -18.05 -31.20 -24.06
CA HIS A 457 -18.07 -30.04 -23.18
C HIS A 457 -16.73 -29.30 -23.05
N SER A 458 -15.69 -29.71 -23.79
CA SER A 458 -14.35 -29.13 -23.70
C SER A 458 -14.24 -27.70 -24.25
N LYS A 459 -15.27 -27.18 -24.93
CA LYS A 459 -15.29 -25.82 -25.53
C LYS A 459 -14.07 -25.51 -26.41
N GLY A 460 -13.50 -26.54 -27.06
CA GLY A 460 -12.31 -26.41 -27.90
C GLY A 460 -10.98 -26.32 -27.13
N LEU A 461 -10.98 -26.41 -25.80
CA LEU A 461 -9.75 -26.49 -25.00
C LEU A 461 -9.07 -27.85 -25.27
N THR A 462 -7.79 -27.83 -25.64
CA THR A 462 -7.06 -29.02 -26.07
C THR A 462 -5.98 -29.47 -25.09
N HIS A 463 -5.48 -28.57 -24.25
CA HIS A 463 -4.42 -28.88 -23.29
C HIS A 463 -4.84 -28.44 -21.88
N CYS A 464 -4.52 -29.26 -20.88
CA CYS A 464 -4.72 -28.94 -19.47
C CYS A 464 -3.38 -29.02 -18.75
N PHE A 465 -3.07 -28.01 -17.95
CA PHE A 465 -1.95 -27.98 -17.01
C PHE A 465 -2.51 -27.89 -15.60
N THR A 466 -2.02 -28.73 -14.69
CA THR A 466 -2.34 -28.66 -13.27
C THR A 466 -1.07 -28.36 -12.51
N ILE A 467 -1.05 -27.19 -11.86
CA ILE A 467 0.07 -26.73 -11.04
C ILE A 467 -0.34 -26.87 -9.57
N THR A 468 0.55 -27.45 -8.77
CA THR A 468 0.33 -27.67 -7.34
C THR A 468 1.18 -26.73 -6.52
N PHE A 469 0.53 -26.08 -5.55
CA PHE A 469 1.16 -25.25 -4.53
C PHE A 469 0.85 -25.79 -3.13
N ASN A 470 1.79 -25.60 -2.21
CA ASN A 470 1.64 -26.01 -0.81
C ASN A 470 0.82 -25.01 0.03
N ASN A 471 0.78 -23.74 -0.39
CA ASN A 471 0.09 -22.68 0.34
C ASN A 471 -0.31 -21.51 -0.60
N GLU A 472 -1.05 -20.52 -0.08
CA GLU A 472 -1.41 -19.32 -0.84
C GLU A 472 -0.20 -18.47 -1.28
N HIS A 473 0.85 -18.36 -0.46
CA HIS A 473 2.06 -17.59 -0.79
C HIS A 473 2.69 -18.08 -2.10
N ALA A 474 2.83 -19.39 -2.23
CA ALA A 474 3.40 -20.04 -3.39
C ALA A 474 2.65 -19.70 -4.70
N ARG A 475 1.31 -19.64 -4.66
CA ARG A 475 0.51 -19.21 -5.81
C ARG A 475 0.68 -17.71 -6.10
N GLU A 476 0.74 -16.87 -5.07
CA GLU A 476 0.95 -15.44 -5.28
C GLU A 476 2.30 -15.17 -5.94
N ILE A 477 3.37 -15.78 -5.42
CA ILE A 477 4.71 -15.69 -5.98
C ILE A 477 4.74 -16.18 -7.42
N TYR A 478 4.18 -17.37 -7.70
CA TYR A 478 4.07 -17.91 -9.05
C TYR A 478 3.42 -16.94 -10.04
N LEU A 479 2.25 -16.37 -9.70
CA LEU A 479 1.48 -15.55 -10.63
C LEU A 479 2.28 -14.31 -11.08
N PHE A 480 3.07 -13.76 -10.16
CA PHE A 480 3.83 -12.53 -10.39
C PHE A 480 5.32 -12.77 -10.62
N HIS A 481 5.75 -14.03 -10.74
CA HIS A 481 7.13 -14.39 -11.00
C HIS A 481 7.56 -13.97 -12.41
N GLU A 482 8.80 -13.51 -12.56
CA GLU A 482 9.35 -13.10 -13.86
C GLU A 482 9.27 -14.21 -14.92
N ALA A 483 9.61 -15.45 -14.56
CA ALA A 483 9.52 -16.61 -15.45
C ALA A 483 8.10 -16.86 -15.96
N HIS A 484 7.09 -16.77 -15.08
CA HIS A 484 5.69 -16.90 -15.46
C HIS A 484 5.26 -15.78 -16.42
N LEU A 485 5.59 -14.52 -16.11
CA LEU A 485 5.27 -13.38 -16.97
C LEU A 485 5.94 -13.47 -18.35
N LYS A 486 7.22 -13.88 -18.40
CA LYS A 486 7.94 -14.14 -19.66
C LYS A 486 7.28 -15.25 -20.47
N MET A 487 6.89 -16.35 -19.83
CA MET A 487 6.18 -17.43 -20.49
C MET A 487 4.85 -16.94 -21.07
N VAL A 488 4.02 -16.24 -20.28
CA VAL A 488 2.73 -15.68 -20.75
C VAL A 488 2.94 -14.76 -21.95
N ASN A 489 3.92 -13.86 -21.92
CA ASN A 489 4.23 -12.98 -23.05
C ASN A 489 4.70 -13.75 -24.30
N LYS A 490 5.44 -14.84 -24.11
CA LYS A 490 5.93 -15.68 -25.20
C LYS A 490 4.79 -16.47 -25.88
N ILE A 491 3.91 -17.09 -25.09
CA ILE A 491 2.90 -18.02 -25.62
C ILE A 491 1.55 -17.36 -25.88
N GLY A 492 1.23 -16.26 -25.19
CA GLY A 492 -0.04 -15.55 -25.32
C GLY A 492 -0.48 -15.27 -26.76
N PRO A 493 0.43 -14.87 -27.68
CA PRO A 493 0.07 -14.65 -29.08
C PRO A 493 -0.53 -15.85 -29.82
N ILE A 494 -0.26 -17.09 -29.39
CA ILE A 494 -0.79 -18.32 -30.01
C ILE A 494 -2.00 -18.93 -29.27
N ILE A 495 -2.41 -18.35 -28.14
CA ILE A 495 -3.59 -18.79 -27.37
C ILE A 495 -4.84 -18.10 -27.92
N ASP A 496 -5.90 -18.88 -28.14
CA ASP A 496 -7.22 -18.41 -28.58
C ASP A 496 -8.16 -18.21 -27.38
N ASP A 497 -8.16 -19.14 -26.43
CA ASP A 497 -8.97 -19.06 -25.22
C ASP A 497 -8.29 -19.76 -24.03
N VAL A 498 -8.66 -19.35 -22.82
CA VAL A 498 -8.13 -19.88 -21.57
C VAL A 498 -9.22 -20.02 -20.51
N LEU A 499 -9.25 -21.17 -19.85
CA LEU A 499 -10.06 -21.39 -18.65
C LEU A 499 -9.16 -21.74 -17.46
N VAL A 500 -9.21 -20.90 -16.44
CA VAL A 500 -8.43 -21.06 -15.21
C VAL A 500 -9.34 -21.41 -14.04
N LEU A 501 -8.94 -22.38 -13.23
CA LEU A 501 -9.65 -22.77 -12.01
C LEU A 501 -8.66 -23.06 -10.87
N ASP A 502 -8.93 -22.47 -9.72
CA ASP A 502 -8.21 -22.74 -8.48
C ASP A 502 -9.09 -23.53 -7.50
N TYR A 503 -8.56 -24.56 -6.86
CA TYR A 503 -9.22 -25.23 -5.74
C TYR A 503 -8.24 -25.80 -4.71
N TRP A 504 -8.69 -25.90 -3.47
CA TRP A 504 -7.98 -26.61 -2.40
C TRP A 504 -8.47 -28.05 -2.34
N THR A 505 -7.56 -29.01 -2.21
CA THR A 505 -7.92 -30.42 -2.00
C THR A 505 -8.77 -30.59 -0.73
N LYS A 506 -9.65 -31.58 -0.72
CA LYS A 506 -10.51 -31.91 0.43
C LYS A 506 -10.20 -33.27 0.98
#